data_AF-A0AAJ1RK17-F1
#
_entry.id   AF-A0AAJ1RK17-F1
#
_cell.length_a   1.000
_cell.length_b   1.000
_cell.length_c   1.000
_cell.angle_alpha   90.00
_cell.angle_beta   90.00
_cell.angle_gamma   90.00
#
_symmetry.space_group_name_H-M   'P 1'
#
loop_
_entity.id
_entity.type
_entity.pdbx_description
1 polymer ?
#
loop_
_entity_poly.entity_id
_entity_poly.type
_entity_poly.pdbx_seq_one_letter_code
_entity_poly.pdbx_strand_id
1 'polypeptide(L)'
;MAQANGPLGLDLCEFHYINLKHRKDRRAEIQSEFKALGVTRFARFEAIADANGALGCAKSHETILSSASISEDQPLMICEDDCQSIADRAAIDAVIEEFFYNTHLDVLCLAYNAKNGFAISQNLMITSDTQMMSCLF
;
A
#
# COMPACT_ATOMS: atom_id res chain seq x y z
N MET A 1 -33.79 -7.47 6.85
CA MET A 1 -32.58 -8.27 7.09
C MET A 1 -31.40 -7.48 6.53
N ALA A 2 -30.89 -6.50 7.27
CA ALA A 2 -29.64 -5.83 6.93
C ALA A 2 -28.63 -6.34 7.95
N GLN A 3 -27.75 -7.25 7.54
CA GLN A 3 -26.62 -7.63 8.37
C GLN A 3 -25.63 -6.46 8.36
N ALA A 4 -25.30 -5.97 9.55
CA ALA A 4 -24.22 -5.03 9.77
C ALA A 4 -22.89 -5.74 9.47
N ASN A 5 -22.27 -5.44 8.33
CA ASN A 5 -20.93 -5.93 7.99
C ASN A 5 -19.89 -4.95 8.54
N GLY A 6 -18.93 -5.45 9.31
CA GLY A 6 -17.66 -4.77 9.53
C GLY A 6 -16.52 -5.80 9.54
N PRO A 7 -15.25 -5.40 9.38
CA PRO A 7 -14.74 -4.12 8.89
C PRO A 7 -14.49 -4.18 7.36
N LEU A 8 -14.55 -3.05 6.66
CA LEU A 8 -13.90 -2.87 5.36
C LEU A 8 -12.84 -1.77 5.52
N GLY A 9 -11.85 -1.71 4.63
CA GLY A 9 -10.59 -1.00 4.86
C GLY A 9 -9.39 -1.89 4.55
N LEU A 10 -8.37 -1.94 5.41
CA LEU A 10 -7.19 -2.80 5.20
C LEU A 10 -7.55 -4.28 4.99
N ASP A 11 -8.63 -4.78 5.61
CA ASP A 11 -9.05 -6.18 5.47
C ASP A 11 -9.54 -6.55 4.05
N LEU A 12 -9.78 -5.56 3.18
CA LEU A 12 -10.05 -5.76 1.75
C LEU A 12 -8.81 -6.17 0.95
N CYS A 13 -7.61 -5.82 1.44
CA CYS A 13 -6.43 -5.78 0.61
C CYS A 13 -5.64 -7.09 0.65
N GLU A 14 -5.09 -7.49 -0.49
CA GLU A 14 -3.99 -8.44 -0.54
C GLU A 14 -2.67 -7.70 -0.28
N PHE A 15 -1.96 -8.04 0.79
CA PHE A 15 -0.72 -7.35 1.16
C PHE A 15 0.52 -8.05 0.63
N HIS A 16 1.39 -7.26 0.00
CA HIS A 16 2.77 -7.60 -0.31
C HIS A 16 3.70 -6.57 0.32
N TYR A 17 4.84 -7.01 0.81
CA TYR A 17 5.93 -6.09 1.16
C TYR A 17 7.23 -6.46 0.48
N ILE A 18 7.94 -5.45 0.00
CA ILE A 18 9.23 -5.55 -0.67
C ILE A 18 10.33 -5.35 0.37
N ASN A 19 11.23 -6.33 0.48
CA ASN A 19 12.35 -6.25 1.41
C ASN A 19 13.58 -6.94 0.82
N LEU A 20 14.74 -6.29 0.92
CA LEU A 20 16.02 -6.89 0.54
C LEU A 20 16.35 -8.07 1.46
N LYS A 21 16.81 -9.19 0.87
CA LYS A 21 17.08 -10.45 1.60
C LYS A 21 17.93 -10.27 2.86
N HIS A 22 18.93 -9.40 2.79
CA HIS A 22 19.91 -9.18 3.85
C HIS A 22 19.42 -8.22 4.96
N ARG A 23 18.38 -7.40 4.72
CA ARG A 23 17.82 -6.43 5.67
C ARG A 23 16.80 -7.08 6.61
N LYS A 24 17.31 -7.91 7.52
CA LYS A 24 16.48 -8.61 8.53
C LYS A 24 15.93 -7.66 9.60
N ASP A 25 16.64 -6.56 9.85
CA ASP A 25 16.25 -5.44 10.70
C ASP A 25 14.93 -4.82 10.22
N ARG A 26 14.91 -4.28 8.98
CA ARG A 26 13.73 -3.66 8.37
C ARG A 26 12.57 -4.63 8.21
N ARG A 27 12.88 -5.90 7.93
CA ARG A 27 11.86 -6.96 7.89
C ARG A 27 11.13 -7.09 9.24
N ALA A 28 11.86 -7.05 10.36
CA ALA A 28 11.23 -7.15 11.67
C ALA A 28 10.39 -5.91 11.97
N GLU A 29 10.85 -4.73 11.57
CA GLU A 29 10.14 -3.46 11.72
C GLU A 29 8.81 -3.47 10.96
N ILE A 30 8.80 -3.73 9.65
CA ILE A 30 7.56 -3.73 8.86
C ILE A 30 6.56 -4.79 9.33
N GLN A 31 7.03 -5.94 9.80
CA GLN A 31 6.17 -6.97 10.39
C GLN A 31 5.54 -6.51 11.72
N SER A 32 6.25 -5.71 12.49
CA SER A 32 5.73 -5.10 13.71
C SER A 32 4.67 -4.05 13.40
N GLU A 33 4.89 -3.23 12.37
CA GLU A 33 3.92 -2.24 11.88
C GLU A 33 2.61 -2.91 11.43
N PHE A 34 2.71 -3.95 10.59
CA PHE A 34 1.54 -4.73 10.16
C PHE A 34 0.79 -5.33 11.34
N LYS A 35 1.52 -5.87 12.32
CA LYS A 35 0.90 -6.40 13.53
C LYS A 35 0.19 -5.31 14.34
N ALA A 36 0.77 -4.12 14.45
CA ALA A 36 0.15 -2.98 15.14
C ALA A 36 -1.14 -2.51 14.44
N LEU A 37 -1.17 -2.57 13.11
CA LEU A 37 -2.35 -2.31 12.29
C LEU A 37 -3.36 -3.47 12.24
N GLY A 38 -3.07 -4.61 12.87
CA GLY A 38 -3.92 -5.80 12.83
C GLY A 38 -3.88 -6.57 11.51
N VAL A 39 -2.93 -6.26 10.62
CA VAL A 39 -2.71 -6.98 9.36
C VAL A 39 -1.96 -8.28 9.65
N THR A 40 -2.66 -9.40 9.48
CA THR A 40 -2.13 -10.74 9.81
C THR A 40 -1.74 -11.57 8.59
N ARG A 41 -2.18 -11.17 7.40
CA ARG A 41 -1.95 -11.89 6.14
C ARG A 41 -1.22 -10.98 5.16
N PHE A 42 0.03 -11.32 4.88
CA PHE A 42 0.87 -10.60 3.94
C PHE A 42 1.91 -11.54 3.31
N ALA A 43 2.31 -11.24 2.08
CA ALA A 43 3.36 -11.93 1.36
C ALA A 43 4.65 -11.09 1.34
N ARG A 44 5.80 -11.75 1.45
CA ARG A 44 7.10 -11.10 1.28
C ARG A 44 7.55 -11.26 -0.17
N PHE A 45 7.91 -10.16 -0.80
CA PHE A 45 8.67 -10.14 -2.04
C PHE A 45 10.15 -9.87 -1.73
N GLU A 46 11.04 -10.71 -2.24
CA GLU A 46 12.49 -10.47 -2.14
C GLU A 46 12.86 -9.39 -3.16
N ALA A 47 13.24 -8.21 -2.66
CA ALA A 47 13.53 -7.05 -3.51
C ALA A 47 14.64 -7.34 -4.53
N ILE A 48 14.45 -6.84 -5.75
CA ILE A 48 15.45 -6.93 -6.82
C ILE A 48 16.52 -5.86 -6.55
N ALA A 49 17.71 -6.30 -6.16
CA ALA A 49 18.83 -5.41 -5.93
C ALA A 49 19.39 -4.89 -7.27
N ASP A 50 19.63 -3.59 -7.34
CA ASP A 50 20.22 -2.92 -8.49
C ASP A 50 21.22 -1.85 -7.99
N ALA A 51 22.21 -1.50 -8.81
CA ALA A 51 23.15 -0.43 -8.49
C ALA A 51 22.42 0.93 -8.37
N ASN A 52 21.34 1.10 -9.13
CA ASN A 52 20.40 2.20 -8.93
C ASN A 52 19.20 1.68 -8.10
N GLY A 53 19.16 2.07 -6.82
CA GLY A 53 18.11 1.63 -5.90
C GLY A 53 16.68 1.90 -6.41
N ALA A 54 16.45 3.04 -7.07
CA ALA A 54 15.14 3.38 -7.63
C ALA A 54 14.74 2.41 -8.77
N LEU A 55 15.70 1.96 -9.57
CA LEU A 55 15.46 0.98 -10.62
C LEU A 55 15.15 -0.40 -10.02
N GLY A 56 15.84 -0.78 -8.95
CA GLY A 56 15.56 -2.01 -8.20
C GLY A 56 14.15 -2.02 -7.59
N CYS A 57 13.74 -0.88 -7.01
CA CYS A 57 12.38 -0.68 -6.51
C CYS A 57 11.33 -0.80 -7.63
N ALA A 58 11.50 -0.06 -8.74
CA ALA A 58 10.58 -0.12 -9.88
C ALA A 58 10.43 -1.53 -10.46
N LYS A 59 11.54 -2.26 -10.65
CA LYS A 59 11.51 -3.67 -11.11
C LYS A 59 10.78 -4.58 -10.13
N SER A 60 10.92 -4.33 -8.83
CA SER A 60 10.26 -5.13 -7.79
C SER A 60 8.74 -4.92 -7.83
N HIS A 61 8.28 -3.67 -7.93
CA HIS A 61 6.86 -3.36 -8.12
C HIS A 61 6.30 -3.93 -9.41
N GLU A 62 7.00 -3.75 -10.54
CA GLU A 62 6.61 -4.30 -11.85
C GLU A 62 6.42 -5.82 -11.78
N THR A 63 7.32 -6.52 -11.09
CA THR A 63 7.25 -7.98 -10.95
C THR A 63 6.02 -8.41 -10.16
N ILE A 64 5.73 -7.74 -9.03
CA ILE A 64 4.53 -8.04 -8.24
C ILE A 64 3.28 -7.78 -9.07
N LEU A 65 3.15 -6.59 -9.67
CA LEU A 65 2.02 -6.19 -10.49
C LEU A 65 1.79 -7.16 -11.67
N SER A 66 2.86 -7.61 -12.33
CA SER A 66 2.77 -8.55 -13.47
C SER A 66 2.38 -9.97 -13.05
N SER A 67 2.54 -10.32 -11.78
CA SER A 67 2.23 -11.65 -11.23
C SER A 67 0.94 -11.70 -10.43
N ALA A 68 0.43 -10.54 -10.00
CA ALA A 68 -0.77 -10.42 -9.19
C ALA A 68 -2.02 -10.64 -10.04
N SER A 69 -2.98 -11.37 -9.50
CA SER A 69 -4.31 -11.51 -10.09
C SER A 69 -5.19 -10.36 -9.61
N ILE A 70 -5.04 -9.19 -10.23
CA ILE A 70 -5.82 -8.00 -9.87
C ILE A 70 -7.30 -8.25 -10.20
N SER A 71 -8.16 -8.11 -9.20
CA SER A 71 -9.62 -8.18 -9.37
C SER A 71 -10.26 -6.91 -8.79
N GLU A 72 -11.39 -6.49 -9.35
CA GLU A 72 -12.10 -5.27 -8.90
C GLU A 72 -12.56 -5.37 -7.43
N ASP A 73 -12.72 -6.59 -6.91
CA ASP A 73 -13.21 -6.85 -5.56
C ASP A 73 -12.09 -6.98 -4.51
N GLN A 74 -10.81 -6.96 -4.93
CA GLN A 74 -9.67 -7.18 -4.04
C GLN A 74 -8.47 -6.29 -4.41
N PRO A 75 -8.31 -5.13 -3.76
CA PRO A 75 -7.16 -4.25 -3.96
C PRO A 75 -5.84 -4.93 -3.59
N LEU A 76 -4.78 -4.59 -4.33
CA LEU A 76 -3.43 -5.09 -4.07
C LEU A 76 -2.60 -4.01 -3.37
N MET A 77 -2.27 -4.22 -2.10
CA MET A 77 -1.42 -3.31 -1.35
C MET A 77 0.05 -3.75 -1.40
N ILE A 78 0.92 -2.89 -1.90
CA ILE A 78 2.37 -3.11 -1.96
C ILE A 78 3.10 -2.08 -1.11
N CYS A 79 3.80 -2.54 -0.08
CA CYS A 79 4.58 -1.70 0.83
C CYS A 79 6.10 -1.94 0.70
N GLU A 80 6.92 -0.91 0.86
CA GLU A 80 8.35 -1.01 1.07
C GLU A 80 8.67 -1.27 2.55
N ASP A 81 9.88 -1.77 2.85
CA ASP A 81 10.31 -2.13 4.19
C ASP A 81 10.76 -0.94 5.05
N ASP A 82 10.59 0.31 4.61
CA ASP A 82 10.69 1.55 5.42
C ASP A 82 9.34 2.20 5.70
N CYS A 83 8.23 1.58 5.33
CA CYS A 83 6.93 2.12 5.69
C CYS A 83 6.75 2.13 7.22
N GLN A 84 6.42 3.30 7.76
CA GLN A 84 6.03 3.50 9.16
C GLN A 84 4.62 4.05 9.20
N SER A 85 3.78 3.47 10.06
CA SER A 85 2.38 3.88 10.19
C SER A 85 2.29 5.06 11.13
N ILE A 86 2.07 6.25 10.58
CA ILE A 86 1.90 7.48 11.38
C ILE A 86 0.42 7.72 11.71
N ALA A 87 -0.48 7.18 10.88
CA ALA A 87 -1.93 7.25 11.06
C ALA A 87 -2.44 6.02 11.84
N ASP A 88 -3.55 6.21 12.56
CA ASP A 88 -4.23 5.09 13.19
C ASP A 88 -4.98 4.23 12.16
N ARG A 89 -5.32 3.00 12.58
CA ARG A 89 -6.02 2.03 11.74
C ARG A 89 -7.33 2.57 11.16
N ALA A 90 -8.09 3.35 11.94
CA ALA A 90 -9.40 3.85 11.52
C ALA A 90 -9.28 4.89 10.40
N ALA A 91 -8.28 5.77 10.47
CA ALA A 91 -7.99 6.74 9.41
C ALA A 91 -7.57 6.03 8.11
N ILE A 92 -6.75 5.00 8.21
CA ILE A 92 -6.31 4.22 7.03
C ILE A 92 -7.50 3.49 6.40
N ASP A 93 -8.34 2.84 7.22
CA ASP A 93 -9.54 2.14 6.75
C ASP A 93 -10.49 3.09 6.01
N ALA A 94 -10.72 4.29 6.54
CA ALA A 94 -11.59 5.28 5.91
C ALA A 94 -11.08 5.71 4.52
N VAL A 95 -9.77 5.91 4.36
CA VAL A 95 -9.15 6.25 3.07
C VAL A 95 -9.30 5.10 2.06
N ILE A 96 -9.06 3.86 2.51
CA ILE A 96 -9.14 2.67 1.65
C ILE A 96 -10.58 2.42 1.21
N GLU A 97 -11.55 2.51 2.11
CA GLU A 97 -12.96 2.35 1.78
C GLU A 97 -13.39 3.41 0.76
N GLU A 98 -13.00 4.67 0.96
CA GLU A 98 -13.34 5.74 0.03
C GLU A 98 -12.74 5.53 -1.35
N PHE A 99 -11.47 5.08 -1.41
CA PHE A 99 -10.83 4.70 -2.67
C PHE A 99 -11.54 3.52 -3.33
N PHE A 100 -11.81 2.45 -2.59
CA PHE A 100 -12.41 1.21 -3.09
C PHE A 100 -13.79 1.43 -3.72
N TYR A 101 -14.64 2.27 -3.12
CA TYR A 101 -15.96 2.56 -3.67
C TYR A 101 -15.94 3.62 -4.80
N ASN A 102 -14.80 4.24 -5.07
CA ASN A 102 -14.67 5.22 -6.13
C ASN A 102 -14.13 4.56 -7.42
N THR A 103 -15.05 4.13 -8.28
CA THR A 103 -14.75 3.43 -9.55
C THR A 103 -14.04 4.30 -10.61
N HIS A 104 -13.73 5.56 -10.29
CA HIS A 104 -12.94 6.45 -11.14
C HIS A 104 -11.45 6.50 -10.77
N LEU A 105 -11.04 5.78 -9.72
CA LEU A 105 -9.66 5.75 -9.23
C LEU A 105 -9.09 4.34 -9.39
N ASP A 106 -7.89 4.26 -9.95
CA ASP A 106 -7.21 2.99 -10.19
C ASP A 106 -6.04 2.74 -9.21
N VAL A 107 -5.43 3.81 -8.70
CA VAL A 107 -4.21 3.74 -7.86
C VAL A 107 -4.32 4.70 -6.70
N LEU A 108 -3.93 4.24 -5.50
CA LEU A 108 -3.86 5.06 -4.29
C LEU A 108 -2.45 5.01 -3.67
N CYS A 109 -1.86 6.19 -3.45
CA CYS A 109 -0.60 6.33 -2.72
C CYS A 109 -0.88 6.80 -1.29
N LEU A 110 -0.70 5.92 -0.29
CA LEU A 110 -0.86 6.30 1.13
C LEU A 110 0.33 7.09 1.68
N ALA A 111 1.52 6.90 1.11
CA ALA A 111 2.71 7.66 1.45
C ALA A 111 3.12 8.50 0.24
N TYR A 112 3.02 9.82 0.38
CA TYR A 112 3.26 10.74 -0.73
C TYR A 112 3.97 12.02 -0.29
N ASN A 113 4.68 12.63 -1.24
CA ASN A 113 5.14 14.01 -1.17
C ASN A 113 4.59 14.75 -2.39
N ALA A 114 3.41 15.33 -2.22
CA ALA A 114 2.70 16.01 -3.30
C ALA A 114 3.22 17.45 -3.41
N LYS A 115 3.65 17.84 -4.61
CA LYS A 115 3.99 19.24 -4.92
C LYS A 115 2.79 20.02 -5.49
N ASN A 116 1.79 19.31 -6.00
CA ASN A 116 0.57 19.82 -6.58
C ASN A 116 -0.57 18.81 -6.34
N GLY A 117 -1.81 19.26 -6.48
CA GLY A 117 -2.96 18.37 -6.45
C GLY A 117 -4.29 19.10 -6.38
N PHE A 118 -5.35 18.38 -6.72
CA PHE A 118 -6.74 18.81 -6.56
C PHE A 118 -7.44 17.86 -5.60
N ALA A 119 -7.90 18.38 -4.47
CA ALA A 119 -8.66 17.62 -3.49
C ALA A 119 -10.00 17.20 -4.12
N ILE A 120 -10.25 15.90 -4.15
CA ILE A 120 -11.52 15.33 -4.63
C ILE A 120 -12.46 15.02 -3.46
N SER A 121 -11.93 14.96 -2.24
CA SER A 121 -12.68 14.81 -0.99
C SER A 121 -11.87 15.30 0.22
N GLN A 122 -12.35 15.00 1.43
CA GLN A 122 -11.60 15.24 2.67
C GLN A 122 -10.38 14.33 2.82
N ASN A 123 -10.43 13.12 2.25
CA ASN A 123 -9.39 12.10 2.42
C ASN A 123 -8.53 11.89 1.17
N LEU A 124 -9.04 12.24 -0.01
CA LEU A 124 -8.43 11.93 -1.30
C LEU A 124 -8.09 13.18 -2.11
N MET A 125 -6.93 13.13 -2.77
CA MET A 125 -6.43 14.17 -3.65
C MET A 125 -5.82 13.54 -4.89
N ILE A 126 -6.19 14.05 -6.07
CA ILE A 126 -5.54 13.68 -7.33
C ILE A 126 -4.28 14.53 -7.47
N THR A 127 -3.16 13.87 -7.73
CA THR A 127 -1.84 14.49 -7.86
C THR A 127 -1.19 14.09 -9.18
N SER A 128 -0.17 14.84 -9.60
CA SER A 128 0.66 14.51 -10.76
C SER A 128 2.12 14.64 -10.35
N ASP A 129 3.04 13.92 -11.01
CA ASP A 129 4.47 13.94 -10.68
C ASP A 129 4.80 13.60 -9.21
N THR A 130 4.00 12.75 -8.59
CA THR A 130 4.20 12.30 -7.20
C THR A 130 5.36 11.31 -7.14
N GLN A 131 6.40 11.64 -6.37
CA GLN A 131 7.50 10.72 -6.11
C GLN A 131 7.06 9.64 -5.12
N MET A 132 7.26 8.38 -5.51
CA MET A 132 6.96 7.21 -4.67
C MET A 132 7.85 7.22 -3.43
N MET A 133 7.24 7.02 -2.26
CA MET A 133 7.96 7.10 -0.99
C MET A 133 7.87 5.86 -0.12
N SER A 134 6.86 4.98 -0.29
CA SER A 134 6.87 3.64 0.35
C SER A 134 5.67 2.72 0.05
N CYS A 135 4.47 3.21 -0.31
CA CYS A 135 3.28 2.33 -0.43
C CYS A 135 2.38 2.67 -1.63
N LEU A 136 1.94 1.65 -2.37
CA LEU A 136 0.94 1.72 -3.44
C LEU A 136 -0.23 0.75 -3.19
N PHE A 137 -1.42 1.15 -3.65
CA PHE A 137 -2.65 0.38 -3.80
C PHE A 137 -3.07 0.40 -5.27
#